data_AF-A0A1F9E1L0-F1
#
_entry.id   AF-A0A1F9E1L0-F1
#
_cell.length_a   1.000
_cell.length_b   1.000
_cell.length_c   1.000
_cell.angle_alpha   90.00
_cell.angle_beta   90.00
_cell.angle_gamma   90.00
#
_symmetry.space_group_name_H-M   'P 1'
#
loop_
_entity.id
_entity.type
_entity.pdbx_description
1 polymer ?
#
loop_
_entity_poly.entity_id
_entity_poly.type
_entity_poly.pdbx_seq_one_letter_code
_entity_poly.pdbx_strand_id
1 'polypeptide(L)'
;MIEIHEGKASLSGPKGSLPVREDDEITFKLAMLFEGHCEGLGPLKAAKKFGFTRQRYYQILDQFMERGAAGLKRLKTGPKGNYRRTDEVVRQIIRYRFLDPQMSPEGIAQKLNQNGYLIAIRSVERVISEYGLQKKTPSVSSRKRLP
;
A
#
# COMPACT_ATOMS: atom_id res chain seq x y z
N MET A 1 30.00 -9.75 -13.40
CA MET A 1 28.60 -9.75 -12.92
C MET A 1 28.45 -8.60 -11.95
N ILE A 2 27.38 -7.80 -12.06
CA ILE A 2 27.37 -6.35 -11.76
C ILE A 2 28.57 -5.79 -10.99
N GLU A 3 29.37 -5.00 -11.71
CA GLU A 3 30.42 -4.18 -11.11
C GLU A 3 29.85 -2.77 -10.91
N ILE A 4 29.94 -2.29 -9.66
CA ILE A 4 29.55 -0.95 -9.28
C ILE A 4 30.85 -0.14 -9.14
N HIS A 5 31.16 0.65 -10.15
CA HIS A 5 32.31 1.57 -10.14
C HIS A 5 31.80 3.02 -10.14
N GLU A 6 32.23 3.81 -9.14
CA GLU A 6 31.96 5.26 -9.04
C GLU A 6 30.49 5.67 -9.27
N GLY A 7 29.53 4.90 -8.73
CA GLY A 7 28.10 5.18 -8.86
C GLY A 7 27.46 4.68 -10.16
N LYS A 8 28.26 4.26 -11.15
CA LYS A 8 27.77 3.66 -12.40
C LYS A 8 27.79 2.14 -12.28
N ALA A 9 26.61 1.56 -12.09
CA ALA A 9 26.46 0.10 -12.14
C ALA A 9 26.53 -0.37 -13.59
N SER A 10 27.25 -1.46 -13.85
CA SER A 10 27.30 -2.09 -15.16
C SER A 10 27.22 -3.60 -15.05
N LEU A 11 26.47 -4.23 -15.95
CA LEU A 11 26.43 -5.67 -16.12
C LEU A 11 27.62 -6.08 -16.99
N SER A 12 28.69 -6.56 -16.35
CA SER A 12 29.89 -7.08 -17.03
C SER A 12 29.77 -8.57 -17.34
N GLY A 13 30.19 -8.96 -18.55
CA GLY A 13 30.34 -10.34 -19.00
C GLY A 13 31.59 -10.51 -19.89
N PRO A 14 31.92 -11.75 -20.31
CA PRO A 14 33.17 -12.04 -21.01
C PRO A 14 33.38 -11.28 -22.33
N LYS A 15 32.30 -10.80 -22.96
CA LYS A 15 32.32 -10.12 -24.26
C LYS A 15 32.01 -8.62 -24.18
N GLY A 16 31.90 -8.05 -22.99
CA GLY A 16 31.65 -6.62 -22.82
C GLY A 16 30.83 -6.28 -21.58
N SER A 17 30.40 -5.02 -21.51
CA SER A 17 29.61 -4.48 -20.40
C SER A 17 28.39 -3.71 -20.90
N LEU A 18 27.31 -3.77 -20.11
CA LEU A 18 26.09 -3.01 -20.35
C LEU A 18 25.89 -2.02 -19.18
N PRO A 19 25.88 -0.70 -19.42
CA PRO A 19 25.63 0.27 -18.36
C PRO A 19 24.18 0.18 -17.87
N VAL A 20 24.00 0.23 -16.55
CA VAL A 20 22.70 0.25 -15.86
C VAL A 20 22.45 1.66 -15.36
N ARG A 21 21.23 2.16 -15.57
CA ARG A 21 20.85 3.48 -15.07
C ARG A 21 20.72 3.46 -13.55
N GLU A 22 21.11 4.55 -12.89
CA GLU A 22 21.04 4.67 -11.43
C GLU A 22 19.61 4.58 -10.87
N ASP A 23 18.61 4.94 -11.67
CA ASP A 23 17.19 4.88 -11.32
C ASP A 23 16.52 3.51 -11.63
N ASP A 24 17.25 2.57 -12.23
CA ASP A 24 16.72 1.26 -12.60
C ASP A 24 16.71 0.28 -11.42
N GLU A 25 15.73 0.45 -10.54
CA GLU A 25 15.55 -0.42 -9.38
C GLU A 25 15.28 -1.89 -9.73
N ILE A 26 14.78 -2.19 -10.94
CA ILE A 26 14.44 -3.56 -11.34
C ILE A 26 15.74 -4.31 -11.56
N THR A 27 16.65 -3.73 -12.33
CA THR A 27 17.95 -4.32 -12.62
C THR A 27 18.78 -4.52 -11.36
N PHE A 28 18.79 -3.55 -10.43
CA PHE A 28 19.47 -3.70 -9.15
C PHE A 28 18.91 -4.84 -8.28
N LYS A 29 17.58 -4.97 -8.19
CA LYS A 29 16.96 -6.06 -7.42
C LYS A 29 17.22 -7.42 -8.05
N LEU A 30 17.18 -7.50 -9.38
CA LEU A 30 17.48 -8.74 -10.08
C LEU A 30 18.92 -9.18 -9.84
N ALA A 31 19.87 -8.25 -9.94
CA ALA A 31 21.28 -8.53 -9.65
C ALA A 31 21.49 -8.97 -8.21
N MET A 32 20.85 -8.30 -7.23
CA MET A 32 20.89 -8.73 -5.83
C MET A 32 20.41 -10.17 -5.65
N LEU A 33 19.28 -10.54 -6.26
CA LEU A 33 18.75 -11.91 -6.18
C LEU A 33 19.70 -12.90 -6.83
N PHE A 34 20.26 -12.57 -7.99
CA PHE A 34 21.20 -13.42 -8.69
C PHE A 34 22.48 -13.65 -7.86
N GLU A 35 23.10 -12.59 -7.33
CA GLU A 35 24.29 -12.74 -6.49
C GLU A 35 23.99 -13.54 -5.20
N GLY A 36 22.83 -13.29 -4.59
CA GLY A 36 22.42 -13.94 -3.35
C GLY A 36 22.04 -15.41 -3.50
N HIS A 37 21.47 -15.80 -4.65
CA HIS A 37 20.91 -17.14 -4.87
C HIS A 37 21.76 -18.01 -5.82
N CYS A 38 22.45 -17.41 -6.80
CA CYS A 38 23.16 -18.12 -7.86
C CYS A 38 24.69 -18.03 -7.73
N GLU A 39 25.26 -16.93 -7.23
CA GLU A 39 26.72 -16.77 -7.10
C GLU A 39 27.29 -17.18 -5.72
N GLY A 40 26.44 -17.65 -4.81
CA GLY A 40 26.88 -18.15 -3.50
C GLY A 40 27.25 -17.05 -2.48
N LEU A 41 27.03 -15.77 -2.79
CA LEU A 41 27.25 -14.68 -1.83
C LEU A 41 26.32 -14.81 -0.60
N GLY A 42 25.14 -15.38 -0.83
CA GLY A 42 24.13 -15.65 0.18
C GLY A 42 23.18 -14.45 0.41
N PRO A 43 21.92 -14.70 0.81
CA PRO A 43 20.88 -13.67 0.91
C PRO A 43 21.23 -12.46 1.77
N LEU A 44 21.90 -12.68 2.91
CA LEU A 44 22.22 -11.60 3.86
C LEU A 44 23.26 -10.63 3.30
N LYS A 45 24.35 -11.16 2.72
CA LYS A 45 25.44 -10.34 2.18
C LYS A 45 25.01 -9.61 0.92
N ALA A 46 24.27 -10.29 0.03
CA ALA A 46 23.69 -9.67 -1.15
C ALA A 46 22.72 -8.54 -0.77
N ALA A 47 21.78 -8.77 0.15
CA ALA A 47 20.89 -7.72 0.63
C ALA A 47 21.66 -6.49 1.13
N LYS A 48 22.70 -6.70 1.95
CA LYS A 48 23.53 -5.61 2.49
C LYS A 48 24.28 -4.84 1.38
N LYS A 49 24.84 -5.54 0.39
CA LYS A 49 25.55 -4.93 -0.76
C LYS A 49 24.64 -3.97 -1.54
N PHE A 50 23.36 -4.31 -1.68
CA PHE A 50 22.37 -3.51 -2.41
C PHE A 50 21.51 -2.61 -1.50
N GLY A 51 21.87 -2.43 -0.23
CA GLY A 51 21.18 -1.51 0.69
C GLY A 51 19.82 -2.01 1.22
N PHE A 52 19.59 -3.31 1.21
CA PHE A 52 18.36 -3.95 1.70
C PHE A 52 18.59 -4.76 2.98
N THR A 53 17.50 -4.99 3.72
CA THR A 53 17.49 -5.93 4.85
C THR A 53 17.32 -7.37 4.36
N ARG A 54 17.74 -8.36 5.17
CA ARG A 54 17.51 -9.78 4.87
C ARG A 54 16.03 -10.11 4.68
N GLN A 55 15.14 -9.52 5.48
CA GLN A 55 13.70 -9.73 5.32
C GLN A 55 13.21 -9.20 3.97
N ARG A 56 13.70 -8.02 3.57
CA ARG A 56 13.32 -7.41 2.29
C ARG A 56 13.81 -8.23 1.09
N TYR A 57 14.96 -8.89 1.20
CA TYR A 57 15.45 -9.82 0.19
C TYR A 57 14.43 -10.93 -0.12
N TYR A 58 13.93 -11.63 0.90
CA TYR A 58 12.96 -12.72 0.70
C TYR A 58 11.64 -12.21 0.14
N GLN A 59 11.14 -11.06 0.60
CA GLN A 59 9.95 -10.44 0.01
C GLN A 59 10.11 -10.16 -1.49
N ILE A 60 11.29 -9.67 -1.89
CA ILE A 60 11.60 -9.39 -3.30
C ILE A 60 11.74 -10.68 -4.10
N LEU A 61 12.35 -11.72 -3.51
CA LEU A 61 12.47 -13.04 -4.12
C LEU A 61 11.08 -13.63 -4.38
N ASP A 62 10.21 -13.64 -3.38
CA ASP A 62 8.84 -14.17 -3.51
C ASP A 62 8.07 -13.40 -4.59
N GLN A 63 8.15 -12.06 -4.59
CA GLN A 63 7.54 -11.22 -5.63
C GLN A 63 8.05 -11.53 -7.03
N PHE A 64 9.35 -11.80 -7.16
CA PHE A 64 9.96 -12.18 -8.43
C PHE A 64 9.52 -13.57 -8.88
N MET A 65 9.43 -14.54 -7.98
CA MET A 65 8.96 -15.89 -8.28
C MET A 65 7.48 -15.90 -8.71
N GLU A 66 6.64 -15.04 -8.11
CA GLU A 66 5.23 -14.94 -8.46
C GLU A 66 4.95 -14.15 -9.74
N ARG A 67 5.68 -13.06 -9.98
CA ARG A 67 5.32 -12.03 -10.99
C ARG A 67 6.44 -11.68 -11.96
N GLY A 68 7.58 -12.35 -11.87
CA GLY A 68 8.79 -12.05 -12.64
C GLY A 68 9.29 -10.63 -12.40
N ALA A 69 9.87 -10.02 -13.43
CA ALA A 69 10.42 -8.65 -13.37
C ALA A 69 9.37 -7.60 -12.94
N ALA A 70 8.08 -7.82 -13.24
CA ALA A 70 7.01 -6.92 -12.80
C ALA A 70 6.88 -6.86 -11.27
N GLY A 71 7.20 -7.96 -10.57
CA GLY A 71 7.23 -8.02 -9.10
C GLY A 71 8.37 -7.21 -8.49
N LEU A 72 9.43 -6.94 -9.24
CA LEU A 72 10.57 -6.13 -8.76
C LEU A 72 10.27 -4.63 -8.76
N LYS A 73 9.23 -4.17 -9.47
CA LYS A 73 8.87 -2.75 -9.51
C LYS A 73 8.22 -2.29 -8.20
N ARG A 74 8.69 -1.19 -7.61
CA ARG A 74 8.02 -0.53 -6.49
C ARG A 74 6.66 0.00 -6.97
N LEU A 75 5.62 -0.52 -6.34
CA LEU A 75 4.27 0.05 -6.48
C LEU A 75 4.11 1.18 -5.46
N LYS A 76 3.48 2.28 -5.88
CA LYS A 76 3.06 3.32 -4.93
C LYS A 76 2.12 2.68 -3.92
N THR A 77 2.48 2.68 -2.65
CA THR A 77 1.57 2.28 -1.58
C THR A 77 0.44 3.28 -1.53
N GLY A 78 -0.79 2.83 -1.75
CA GLY A 78 -1.97 3.66 -1.51
C GLY A 78 -2.03 4.13 -0.04
N PRO A 79 -2.89 5.10 0.29
CA PRO A 79 -3.09 5.52 1.67
C PRO A 79 -3.41 4.30 2.55
N LYS A 80 -2.66 4.13 3.64
CA LYS A 80 -2.74 2.94 4.52
C LYS A 80 -4.08 2.80 5.27
N GLY A 81 -4.96 3.79 5.21
CA GLY A 81 -6.29 3.77 5.80
C GLY A 81 -7.07 5.07 5.58
N ASN A 82 -8.37 5.04 5.86
CA ASN A 82 -9.23 6.22 5.80
C ASN A 82 -9.01 7.11 7.05
N TYR A 83 -7.97 7.94 7.04
CA TYR A 83 -7.61 8.78 8.20
C TYR A 83 -8.72 9.72 8.72
N ARG A 84 -9.78 9.97 7.93
CA ARG A 84 -10.96 10.77 8.33
C ARG A 84 -12.22 9.96 8.67
N ARG A 85 -12.31 8.70 8.24
CA ARG A 85 -13.43 7.78 8.54
C ARG A 85 -12.88 6.61 9.35
N THR A 86 -12.35 6.92 10.53
CA THR A 86 -11.90 5.91 11.49
C THR A 86 -13.11 5.16 12.05
N ASP A 87 -12.89 3.98 12.61
CA ASP A 87 -13.97 3.17 13.21
C ASP A 87 -14.69 3.89 14.35
N GLU A 88 -13.99 4.77 15.05
CA GLU A 88 -14.58 5.65 16.06
C GLU A 88 -15.57 6.62 15.43
N VAL A 89 -15.18 7.34 14.36
CA VAL A 89 -16.06 8.28 13.66
C VAL A 89 -17.28 7.56 13.08
N VAL A 90 -17.10 6.37 12.52
CA VAL A 90 -18.20 5.53 12.04
C VAL A 90 -19.18 5.18 13.17
N ARG A 91 -18.68 4.72 14.33
CA ARG A 91 -19.52 4.41 15.50
C ARG A 91 -20.29 5.63 16.00
N GLN A 92 -19.68 6.82 16.00
CA GLN A 92 -20.35 8.04 16.40
C GLN A 92 -21.47 8.44 15.43
N ILE A 93 -21.27 8.31 14.12
CA ILE A 93 -22.32 8.55 13.12
C ILE A 93 -23.51 7.61 13.34
N ILE A 94 -23.24 6.32 13.55
CA ILE A 94 -24.27 5.31 13.84
C ILE A 94 -25.01 5.68 15.13
N ARG A 95 -24.30 6.06 16.19
CA ARG A 95 -24.88 6.46 17.47
C ARG A 95 -25.80 7.67 17.33
N TYR A 96 -25.38 8.72 16.61
CA TYR A 96 -26.22 9.89 16.39
C TYR A 96 -27.50 9.54 15.63
N ARG A 97 -27.43 8.68 14.62
CA ARG A 97 -28.61 8.18 13.91
C ARG A 97 -29.51 7.29 14.73
N PHE A 98 -28.94 6.51 15.64
CA PHE A 98 -29.72 5.66 16.52
C PHE A 98 -30.48 6.47 17.58
N LEU A 99 -29.83 7.48 18.17
CA LEU A 99 -30.43 8.37 19.16
C LEU A 99 -31.44 9.34 18.55
N ASP A 100 -31.18 9.81 17.33
CA ASP A 100 -32.08 10.67 16.57
C ASP A 100 -32.12 10.23 15.09
N PRO A 101 -33.09 9.37 14.72
CA PRO A 101 -33.26 8.92 13.35
C PRO A 101 -33.49 10.06 12.33
N GLN A 102 -33.90 11.25 12.78
CA GLN A 102 -34.20 12.39 11.91
C GLN A 102 -32.99 13.30 11.67
N MET A 103 -31.99 13.30 12.56
CA MET A 103 -30.82 14.20 12.52
C MET A 103 -30.07 14.19 11.19
N SER A 104 -30.10 15.26 10.40
CA SER A 104 -29.53 15.26 9.04
C SER A 104 -28.01 14.92 8.99
N PRO A 105 -27.49 14.42 7.85
CA PRO A 105 -26.05 14.15 7.69
C PRO A 105 -25.18 15.40 7.97
N GLU A 106 -25.68 16.59 7.64
CA GLU A 106 -25.05 17.87 7.92
C GLU A 106 -24.97 18.13 9.43
N GLY A 107 -26.07 17.89 10.17
CA GLY A 107 -26.10 18.04 11.63
C GLY A 107 -25.13 17.07 12.32
N ILE A 108 -25.05 15.83 11.85
CA ILE A 108 -24.08 14.84 12.35
C ILE A 108 -22.65 15.29 12.05
N ALA A 109 -22.36 15.73 10.83
CA ALA A 109 -21.05 16.24 10.46
C ALA A 109 -20.66 17.46 11.33
N GLN A 110 -21.58 18.40 11.54
CA GLN A 110 -21.35 19.57 12.37
C GLN A 110 -20.98 19.18 13.81
N LYS A 111 -21.75 18.28 14.45
CA LYS A 111 -21.46 17.81 15.81
C LYS A 111 -20.11 17.08 15.90
N LEU A 112 -19.78 16.27 14.90
CA LEU A 112 -18.50 15.56 14.84
C LEU A 112 -17.32 16.53 14.71
N ASN A 113 -17.43 17.54 13.84
CA ASN A 113 -16.39 18.55 13.69
C ASN A 113 -16.24 19.41 14.96
N GLN A 114 -17.34 19.76 15.65
CA GLN A 114 -17.30 20.44 16.95
C GLN A 114 -16.56 19.62 18.02
N ASN A 115 -16.66 18.29 17.95
CA ASN A 115 -15.98 17.35 18.84
C ASN A 115 -14.56 16.96 18.35
N GLY A 116 -14.02 17.64 17.33
CA GLY A 116 -12.65 17.43 16.84
C GLY A 116 -12.49 16.35 15.76
N TYR A 117 -13.57 15.70 15.33
CA TYR A 117 -13.52 14.71 14.25
C TYR A 117 -13.72 15.39 12.89
N LEU A 118 -12.62 15.68 12.19
CA LEU A 118 -12.63 16.32 10.87
C LEU A 118 -13.28 15.40 9.80
N ILE A 119 -14.57 15.61 9.55
CA ILE A 119 -15.34 14.81 8.58
C ILE A 119 -16.21 15.68 7.68
N ALA A 120 -16.20 15.36 6.38
CA ALA A 120 -17.09 15.98 5.40
C ALA A 120 -18.48 15.34 5.41
N ILE A 121 -19.50 16.13 5.06
CA ILE A 121 -20.90 15.68 4.97
C ILE A 121 -21.04 14.43 4.09
N ARG A 122 -20.40 14.41 2.91
CA ARG A 122 -20.40 13.27 1.98
C ARG A 122 -19.85 11.98 2.59
N SER A 123 -18.92 12.09 3.54
CA SER A 123 -18.39 10.92 4.27
C SER A 123 -19.41 10.38 5.26
N VAL A 124 -20.19 11.25 5.91
CA VAL A 124 -21.29 10.87 6.79
C VAL A 124 -22.41 10.20 5.99
N GLU A 125 -22.81 10.78 4.86
CA GLU A 125 -23.81 10.20 3.95
C GLU A 125 -23.44 8.78 3.51
N ARG A 126 -22.16 8.57 3.14
CA ARG A 126 -21.66 7.24 2.77
C ARG A 126 -21.79 6.25 3.91
N VAL A 127 -21.46 6.63 5.15
CA VAL A 127 -21.61 5.75 6.31
C VAL A 127 -23.09 5.43 6.55
N ILE A 128 -23.98 6.43 6.51
CA ILE A 128 -25.42 6.20 6.65
C ILE A 128 -25.92 5.20 5.61
N SER A 129 -25.49 5.35 4.35
CA SER A 129 -25.87 4.45 3.27
C SER A 129 -25.29 3.04 3.41
N GLU A 130 -23.99 2.93 3.73
CA GLU A 130 -23.29 1.66 3.93
C GLU A 130 -23.93 0.83 5.06
N TYR A 131 -24.45 1.47 6.11
CA TYR A 131 -25.04 0.83 7.28
C TYR A 131 -26.57 0.77 7.28
N GLY A 132 -27.23 1.18 6.18
CA GLY A 132 -28.68 1.05 6.09
C GLY A 132 -29.50 2.08 6.88
N LEU A 133 -28.88 3.15 7.38
CA LEU A 133 -29.45 4.09 8.37
C LEU A 133 -30.27 5.24 7.76
N GLN A 134 -30.81 5.04 6.57
CA GLN A 134 -31.58 6.07 5.86
C GLN A 134 -33.08 6.01 6.16
N LYS A 135 -33.76 7.14 5.95
CA LYS A 135 -35.22 7.28 6.13
C LYS A 135 -36.08 6.36 5.25
N LYS A 136 -35.60 5.97 4.08
CA LYS A 136 -36.31 5.11 3.11
C LYS A 136 -35.47 3.87 2.86
N THR A 137 -36.07 2.68 2.89
CA THR A 137 -35.38 1.42 2.53
C THR A 137 -34.82 1.52 1.12
N PRO A 138 -33.50 1.57 0.91
CA PRO A 138 -32.95 1.38 -0.42
C PRO A 138 -32.92 -0.11 -0.71
N SER A 139 -33.02 -0.46 -1.99
CA SER A 139 -32.58 -1.77 -2.46
C SER A 139 -31.10 -1.93 -2.09
N VAL A 140 -30.81 -2.75 -1.08
CA VAL A 140 -29.45 -3.01 -0.63
C VAL A 140 -28.72 -3.74 -1.76
N SER A 141 -27.86 -3.03 -2.50
CA SER A 141 -26.88 -3.68 -3.37
C SER A 141 -25.84 -4.32 -2.45
N SER A 142 -25.96 -5.62 -2.25
CA SER A 142 -25.06 -6.45 -1.46
C SER A 142 -23.62 -6.37 -1.97
N ARG A 143 -22.81 -5.43 -1.47
CA ARG A 143 -21.36 -5.57 -1.53
C ARG A 143 -20.89 -6.34 -0.30
N LYS A 144 -20.75 -7.65 -0.48
CA LYS A 144 -19.97 -8.51 0.43
C LYS A 144 -18.57 -7.88 0.58
N ARG A 145 -18.22 -7.47 1.79
CA ARG A 145 -16.80 -7.39 2.17
C ARG A 145 -16.37 -8.84 2.42
N LEU A 146 -15.57 -9.39 1.51
CA LEU A 146 -14.85 -10.63 1.83
C LEU A 146 -13.76 -10.33 2.86
N PRO A 147 -13.42 -11.31 3.73
CA PRO A 147 -12.42 -11.16 4.80
C PRO A 147 -11.03 -10.83 4.27
#